data_AF-A0A662PM29-F1
#
_entry.id   AF-A0A662PM29-F1
#
_cell.length_a   1.000
_cell.length_b   1.000
_cell.length_c   1.000
_cell.angle_alpha   90.00
_cell.angle_beta   90.00
_cell.angle_gamma   90.00
#
_symmetry.space_group_name_H-M   'P 1'
#
loop_
_entity.id
_entity.type
_entity.pdbx_description
1 polymer ?
#
loop_
_entity_poly.entity_id
_entity_poly.type
_entity_poly.pdbx_seq_one_letter_code
_entity_poly.pdbx_strand_id
1 'polypeptide(L)'
;MEKLHIFALGLLIFSIPFTVTSCIILSNIPLTALGIGLIILASSILLTPLQSIPPKAIRAMLEGSILSLEAILEEFDISRRGYYVRADDGRVYLYVPLREDGGPPTERVEPSGLIHEEGNSRYLVLIPPASELVKIPEISGMSLESALTYMLVDLMEVADSIEVMSDGFIT
;
A
#
# COMPACT_ATOMS: atom_id res chain seq x y z
N MET A 1 -2.11 7.79 17.21
CA MET A 1 -2.05 9.11 16.54
C MET A 1 -1.98 10.23 17.57
N GLU A 2 -3.09 10.56 18.24
CA GLU A 2 -3.12 11.61 19.28
C GLU A 2 -2.12 11.35 20.42
N LYS A 3 -1.97 10.09 20.85
CA LYS A 3 -1.09 9.73 21.97
C LYS A 3 0.37 10.13 21.78
N LEU A 4 0.92 10.05 20.56
CA LEU A 4 2.31 10.42 20.29
C LEU A 4 2.51 11.94 20.24
N HIS A 5 1.55 12.66 19.63
CA HIS A 5 1.56 14.12 19.63
C HIS A 5 1.34 14.69 21.05
N ILE A 6 0.45 14.08 21.84
CA ILE A 6 0.23 14.42 23.25
C ILE A 6 1.50 14.16 24.06
N PHE A 7 2.18 13.05 23.82
CA PHE A 7 3.46 12.75 24.46
C PHE A 7 4.53 13.79 24.09
N ALA A 8 4.67 14.12 22.81
CA ALA A 8 5.63 15.12 22.34
C ALA A 8 5.31 16.51 22.91
N LEU A 9 4.03 16.89 22.98
CA LEU A 9 3.59 18.15 23.57
C LEU A 9 3.91 18.20 25.08
N GLY A 10 3.61 17.13 25.81
CA GLY A 10 3.96 17.01 27.23
C GLY A 10 5.47 17.09 27.47
N LEU A 11 6.25 16.44 26.61
CA LEU A 11 7.72 16.49 26.66
C LEU A 11 8.24 17.91 26.39
N LEU A 12 7.63 18.64 25.46
CA LEU A 12 7.99 20.02 25.14
C LEU A 12 7.67 20.97 26.31
N ILE A 13 6.48 20.83 26.90
CA ILE A 13 6.06 21.60 28.09
C ILE A 13 6.98 21.33 29.28
N PHE A 14 7.46 20.11 29.46
CA PHE A 14 8.39 19.77 30.53
C PHE A 14 9.82 20.25 30.26
N SER A 15 10.30 20.10 29.03
CA SER A 15 11.69 20.37 28.66
C SER A 15 12.06 21.85 28.70
N ILE A 16 11.13 22.76 28.38
CA ILE A 16 11.36 24.22 28.47
C ILE A 16 11.71 24.68 29.89
N PRO A 17 10.85 24.50 30.91
CA PRO A 17 11.16 24.92 32.28
C PRO A 17 12.32 24.13 32.89
N PHE A 18 12.49 22.85 32.51
CA PHE A 18 13.64 22.05 32.92
C PHE A 18 14.97 22.65 32.42
N THR A 19 15.02 23.05 31.14
CA THR A 19 16.22 23.68 30.55
C THR A 19 16.51 25.03 31.18
N VAL A 20 15.48 25.86 31.40
CA VAL A 20 15.61 27.18 32.04
C VAL A 20 16.12 27.05 33.47
N THR A 21 15.55 26.13 34.25
CA THR A 21 15.95 25.84 35.65
C THR A 21 17.39 25.34 35.70
N SER A 22 17.75 24.40 34.83
CA SER A 22 19.10 23.85 34.75
C SER A 22 20.15 24.92 34.43
N CYS A 23 19.83 25.83 33.50
CA CYS A 23 20.75 26.85 33.02
C CYS A 23 20.96 27.95 34.06
N ILE A 24 19.87 28.50 34.60
CA ILE A 24 19.92 29.69 35.45
C ILE A 24 20.23 29.33 36.91
N ILE A 25 19.62 28.26 37.44
CA ILE A 25 19.67 27.95 38.87
C ILE A 25 20.84 27.01 39.18
N LEU A 26 21.00 25.93 38.40
CA LEU A 26 22.03 24.92 38.66
C LEU A 26 23.37 25.24 38.00
N SER A 27 23.41 26.09 36.96
CA SER A 27 24.59 26.34 36.13
C SER A 27 25.30 25.06 35.68
N ASN A 28 24.52 23.98 35.45
CA ASN A 28 25.05 22.65 35.16
C ASN A 28 24.98 22.37 33.65
N ILE A 29 26.15 22.38 33.01
CA ILE A 29 26.31 22.17 31.56
C ILE A 29 25.71 20.84 31.06
N PRO A 30 25.94 19.68 31.72
CA PRO A 30 25.29 18.42 31.33
C PRO A 30 23.75 18.47 31.32
N LEU A 31 23.13 19.03 32.35
CA LEU A 31 21.66 19.07 32.41
C LEU A 31 21.06 20.06 31.40
N THR A 32 21.74 21.18 31.09
CA THR A 32 21.27 22.09 30.03
C THR A 32 21.35 21.44 28.66
N ALA A 33 22.43 20.70 28.37
CA ALA A 33 22.55 19.94 27.13
C ALA A 33 21.44 18.88 27.00
N LEU A 34 21.10 18.16 28.08
CA LEU A 34 19.97 17.24 28.11
C LEU A 34 18.66 17.95 27.78
N GLY A 35 18.40 19.10 28.42
CA GLY A 35 17.18 19.89 28.21
C GLY A 35 17.02 20.35 26.75
N ILE A 36 18.09 20.85 26.13
CA ILE A 36 18.10 21.21 24.71
C ILE A 36 17.84 19.98 23.84
N GLY A 37 18.44 18.83 24.17
CA GLY A 37 18.19 17.57 23.46
C GLY A 37 16.73 17.12 23.53
N LEU A 38 16.08 17.28 24.68
CA LEU A 38 14.65 16.97 24.85
C LEU A 38 13.76 17.90 24.02
N ILE A 39 14.12 19.19 23.92
CA ILE A 39 13.40 20.16 23.07
C ILE A 39 13.52 19.74 21.59
N ILE A 40 14.73 19.46 21.12
CA ILE A 40 14.97 19.03 19.73
C ILE A 40 14.19 17.75 19.41
N LEU A 41 14.22 16.76 20.31
CA LEU A 41 13.50 15.50 20.13
C LEU A 41 11.98 15.74 20.08
N ALA A 42 11.42 16.51 21.01
CA ALA A 42 10.00 16.83 21.04
C ALA A 42 9.56 17.55 19.75
N SER A 43 10.33 18.56 19.31
CA SER A 43 10.07 19.28 18.06
C SER A 43 10.18 18.36 16.84
N SER A 44 11.15 17.45 16.80
CA SER A 44 11.29 16.47 15.72
C SER A 44 10.09 15.53 15.64
N ILE A 45 9.60 15.01 16.77
CA ILE A 45 8.39 14.15 16.80
C ILE A 45 7.15 14.93 16.32
N LEU A 46 7.00 16.20 16.73
CA LEU A 46 5.88 17.04 16.32
C LEU A 46 5.91 17.39 14.81
N LEU A 47 7.11 17.59 14.25
CA LEU A 47 7.31 17.94 12.85
C LEU A 47 7.29 16.73 11.91
N THR A 48 7.49 15.52 12.42
CA THR A 48 7.54 14.32 11.59
C THR A 48 6.13 13.91 11.18
N PRO A 49 5.76 13.96 9.88
CA PRO A 49 4.49 13.44 9.42
C PRO A 49 4.50 11.91 9.56
N LEU A 50 3.67 11.37 10.45
CA LEU A 50 3.61 9.93 10.73
C LEU A 50 2.82 9.11 9.70
N GLN A 51 2.10 9.76 8.79
CA GLN A 51 1.42 9.12 7.66
C GLN A 51 1.92 9.74 6.36
N SER A 52 2.77 9.02 5.64
CA SER A 52 3.28 9.48 4.34
C SER A 52 2.20 9.52 3.26
N ILE A 53 1.10 8.76 3.42
CA ILE A 53 0.01 8.71 2.43
C ILE A 53 -1.34 8.54 3.16
N PRO A 54 -2.32 9.43 2.96
CA PRO A 54 -3.65 9.29 3.57
C PRO A 54 -4.43 8.14 2.89
N PRO A 55 -5.01 7.20 3.67
CA PRO A 55 -5.69 6.01 3.12
C PRO A 55 -6.86 6.38 2.20
N LYS A 56 -7.59 7.46 2.53
CA LYS A 56 -8.65 8.01 1.68
C LYS A 56 -8.18 8.41 0.28
N ALA A 57 -6.95 8.92 0.15
CA ALA A 57 -6.40 9.26 -1.16
C ALA A 57 -6.03 8.01 -1.95
N ILE A 58 -5.45 6.99 -1.29
CA ILE A 58 -5.15 5.70 -1.92
C ILE A 58 -6.44 5.06 -2.43
N ARG A 59 -7.48 5.03 -1.60
CA ARG A 59 -8.80 4.52 -1.97
C ARG A 59 -9.37 5.25 -3.18
N ALA A 60 -9.38 6.58 -3.17
CA ALA A 60 -9.87 7.37 -4.31
C ALA A 60 -9.06 7.12 -5.60
N MET A 61 -7.74 6.93 -5.50
CA MET A 61 -6.89 6.59 -6.64
C MET A 61 -7.20 5.19 -7.18
N LEU A 62 -7.42 4.21 -6.29
CA LEU A 62 -7.81 2.85 -6.67
C LEU A 62 -9.20 2.83 -7.31
N GLU A 63 -10.19 3.49 -6.70
CA GLU A 63 -11.55 3.62 -7.26
C GLU A 63 -11.51 4.27 -8.65
N GLY A 64 -10.74 5.35 -8.83
CA GLY A 64 -10.55 5.98 -10.14
C GLY A 64 -9.89 5.05 -11.16
N SER A 65 -8.92 4.24 -10.73
CA SER A 65 -8.25 3.26 -11.60
C SER A 65 -9.21 2.13 -12.00
N ILE A 66 -10.06 1.67 -11.07
CA ILE A 66 -11.09 0.66 -11.32
C ILE A 66 -12.11 1.19 -12.32
N LEU A 67 -12.63 2.41 -12.12
CA LEU A 67 -13.57 3.05 -13.05
C LEU A 67 -12.97 3.20 -14.46
N SER A 68 -11.68 3.53 -14.55
CA SER A 68 -10.99 3.58 -15.84
C SER A 68 -10.88 2.21 -16.50
N LEU A 69 -10.66 1.14 -15.73
CA LEU A 69 -10.61 -0.22 -16.26
C LEU A 69 -12.01 -0.71 -16.67
N GLU A 70 -13.04 -0.39 -15.89
CA GLU A 70 -14.44 -0.67 -16.26
C GLU A 70 -14.80 -0.01 -17.59
N ALA A 71 -14.48 1.28 -17.76
CA ALA A 71 -14.74 1.99 -19.02
C ALA A 71 -14.03 1.34 -20.22
N ILE A 72 -12.80 0.86 -20.04
CA ILE A 72 -12.08 0.13 -21.09
C ILE A 72 -12.77 -1.21 -21.38
N LEU A 73 -13.11 -1.98 -20.35
CA LEU A 73 -13.77 -3.27 -20.52
C LEU A 73 -15.14 -3.12 -21.20
N GLU A 74 -15.88 -2.06 -20.88
CA GLU A 74 -17.17 -1.73 -21.50
C GLU A 74 -17.01 -1.31 -22.96
N GLU A 75 -16.03 -0.47 -23.30
CA GLU A 75 -15.76 -0.04 -24.68
C GLU A 75 -15.43 -1.22 -25.61
N PHE A 76 -14.78 -2.26 -25.09
CA PHE A 76 -14.47 -3.48 -25.85
C PHE A 76 -15.58 -4.54 -25.80
N ASP A 77 -16.74 -4.25 -25.19
CA ASP A 77 -17.86 -5.18 -24.98
C ASP A 77 -17.42 -6.50 -24.30
N ILE A 78 -16.51 -6.38 -23.34
CA ILE A 78 -15.90 -7.52 -22.66
C ILE A 78 -16.75 -7.90 -21.44
N SER A 79 -17.49 -8.99 -21.58
CA SER A 79 -18.28 -9.59 -20.47
C SER A 79 -17.67 -10.90 -19.94
N ARG A 80 -16.43 -11.22 -20.34
CA ARG A 80 -15.80 -12.53 -20.13
C ARG A 80 -14.81 -12.53 -18.99
N ARG A 81 -14.50 -13.73 -18.48
CA ARG A 81 -13.51 -13.92 -17.41
C ARG A 81 -12.11 -13.59 -17.91
N GLY A 82 -11.37 -12.82 -17.13
CA GLY A 82 -9.94 -12.59 -17.34
C GLY A 82 -9.07 -13.54 -16.54
N TYR A 83 -7.85 -13.75 -17.02
CA TYR A 83 -6.85 -14.62 -16.41
C TYR A 83 -5.72 -13.76 -15.83
N TYR A 84 -5.48 -13.88 -14.53
CA TYR A 84 -4.35 -13.25 -13.85
C TYR A 84 -3.10 -14.11 -14.05
N VAL A 85 -2.11 -13.57 -14.73
CA VAL A 85 -0.87 -14.28 -15.05
C VAL A 85 0.31 -13.46 -14.55
N ARG A 86 1.18 -14.13 -13.80
CA ARG A 86 2.45 -13.55 -13.37
C ARG A 86 3.47 -13.70 -14.49
N ALA A 87 3.96 -12.59 -15.01
CA ALA A 87 5.02 -12.60 -16.02
C ALA A 87 6.39 -12.80 -15.36
N ASP A 88 7.40 -13.09 -16.19
CA ASP A 88 8.77 -13.32 -15.74
C ASP A 88 9.41 -12.09 -15.07
N ASP A 89 8.92 -10.87 -15.33
CA ASP A 89 9.33 -9.63 -14.66
C ASP A 89 8.80 -9.50 -13.21
N GLY A 90 7.97 -10.46 -12.80
CA GLY A 90 7.36 -10.53 -11.48
C GLY A 90 6.06 -9.75 -11.33
N ARG A 91 5.60 -9.00 -12.34
CA ARG A 91 4.29 -8.33 -12.34
C ARG A 91 3.16 -9.31 -12.63
N VAL A 92 1.97 -8.92 -12.18
CA VAL A 92 0.72 -9.62 -12.50
C VAL A 92 -0.01 -8.82 -13.57
N TYR A 93 -0.30 -9.48 -14.69
CA TYR A 93 -1.08 -8.94 -15.79
C TYR A 93 -2.44 -9.65 -15.84
N LEU A 94 -3.47 -8.93 -16.25
CA LEU A 94 -4.79 -9.48 -16.51
C LEU A 94 -4.98 -9.64 -18.01
N TYR A 95 -5.15 -10.87 -18.47
CA TYR A 95 -5.43 -11.21 -19.86
C TYR A 95 -6.92 -11.49 -20.01
N VAL A 96 -7.62 -10.66 -20.78
CA VAL A 96 -9.07 -10.81 -21.00
C VAL A 96 -9.34 -11.17 -22.46
N PRO A 97 -9.94 -12.34 -22.76
CA PRO A 97 -10.15 -12.78 -24.13
C PRO A 97 -11.19 -11.89 -24.84
N LEU A 98 -10.82 -11.36 -26.00
CA LEU A 98 -11.67 -10.46 -26.82
C LEU A 98 -12.75 -11.21 -27.63
N ARG A 99 -12.60 -12.52 -27.87
CA ARG A 99 -13.43 -13.24 -28.84
C ARG A 99 -13.91 -14.62 -28.44
N GLU A 100 -13.02 -15.56 -28.20
CA GLU A 100 -13.34 -16.90 -27.72
C GLU A 100 -12.53 -17.13 -26.45
N ASP A 101 -13.15 -17.77 -25.47
CA ASP A 101 -12.47 -18.12 -24.23
C ASP A 101 -11.57 -19.32 -24.51
N GLY A 102 -10.35 -19.04 -24.96
CA GLY A 102 -9.33 -20.05 -25.27
C GLY A 102 -8.60 -20.58 -24.03
N GLY A 103 -9.01 -20.16 -22.83
CA GLY A 103 -8.28 -20.44 -21.60
C GLY A 103 -7.17 -19.41 -21.31
N PRO A 104 -6.41 -19.63 -20.22
CA PRO A 104 -5.29 -18.76 -19.85
C PRO A 104 -4.20 -18.82 -20.91
N PRO A 105 -3.48 -17.71 -21.15
CA PRO A 105 -2.32 -17.74 -22.03
C PRO A 105 -1.25 -18.70 -21.50
N THR A 106 -0.56 -19.39 -22.41
CA THR A 106 0.44 -20.40 -22.04
C THR A 106 1.79 -19.73 -21.80
N GLU A 107 2.08 -18.68 -22.56
CA GLU A 107 3.28 -17.87 -22.42
C GLU A 107 3.20 -16.91 -21.22
N ARG A 108 4.25 -16.91 -20.39
CA ARG A 108 4.42 -15.98 -19.24
C ARG A 108 5.28 -14.77 -19.61
N VAL A 109 5.18 -14.34 -20.86
CA VAL A 109 6.03 -13.29 -21.42
C VAL A 109 5.44 -11.92 -21.10
N GLU A 110 6.31 -10.94 -20.88
CA GLU A 110 5.90 -9.54 -20.72
C GLU A 110 5.16 -9.07 -21.99
N PRO A 111 3.90 -8.64 -21.88
CA PRO A 111 3.14 -8.20 -23.02
C PRO A 111 3.66 -6.86 -23.55
N SER A 112 3.92 -6.78 -24.86
CA SER A 112 4.46 -5.58 -25.52
C SER A 112 3.42 -4.48 -25.80
N GLY A 113 2.18 -4.63 -25.32
CA GLY A 113 1.09 -3.68 -25.57
C GLY A 113 -0.25 -4.11 -24.97
N LEU A 114 -1.31 -3.36 -25.32
CA LEU A 114 -2.69 -3.58 -24.87
C LEU A 114 -3.34 -4.84 -25.46
N ILE A 115 -2.91 -5.28 -26.64
CA ILE A 115 -3.43 -6.50 -27.27
C ILE A 115 -2.29 -7.50 -27.37
N HIS A 116 -2.51 -8.69 -26.83
CA HIS A 116 -1.63 -9.83 -26.96
C HIS A 116 -2.32 -10.91 -27.79
N GLU A 117 -1.62 -11.41 -28.80
CA GLU A 117 -2.11 -12.49 -29.66
C GLU A 117 -1.30 -13.75 -29.37
N GLU A 118 -1.97 -14.82 -28.98
CA GLU A 118 -1.36 -16.14 -28.78
C GLU A 118 -2.15 -17.17 -29.59
N GLY A 119 -1.53 -17.69 -30.66
CA GLY A 119 -2.18 -18.58 -31.61
C GLY A 119 -3.37 -17.92 -32.31
N ASN A 120 -4.58 -18.43 -32.06
CA ASN A 120 -5.83 -17.89 -32.61
C ASN A 120 -6.63 -17.05 -31.59
N SER A 121 -6.09 -16.89 -30.37
CA SER A 121 -6.71 -16.15 -29.28
C SER A 121 -6.14 -14.73 -29.22
N ARG A 122 -7.03 -13.76 -29.05
CA ARG A 122 -6.66 -12.36 -28.81
C ARG A 122 -7.09 -11.95 -27.41
N TYR A 123 -6.15 -11.42 -26.66
CA TYR A 123 -6.35 -10.97 -25.30
C TYR A 123 -6.14 -9.46 -25.20
N LEU A 124 -7.05 -8.79 -24.51
CA LEU A 124 -6.81 -7.47 -23.97
C LEU A 124 -5.97 -7.64 -22.69
N VAL A 125 -4.81 -7.00 -22.66
CA VAL A 125 -3.92 -7.00 -21.52
C VAL A 125 -4.15 -5.73 -20.71
N LEU A 126 -4.48 -5.92 -19.45
CA LEU A 126 -4.66 -4.84 -18.48
C LEU A 126 -3.70 -5.04 -17.31
N ILE A 127 -3.33 -3.93 -16.68
CA ILE A 127 -2.55 -3.95 -15.43
C ILE A 127 -3.57 -3.78 -14.29
N PRO A 128 -3.77 -4.80 -13.45
CA PRO A 128 -4.69 -4.69 -12.32
C PRO A 128 -4.26 -3.56 -11.37
N PRO A 129 -5.21 -2.87 -10.74
CA PRO A 129 -4.89 -1.98 -9.63
C PRO A 129 -4.14 -2.79 -8.56
N ALA A 130 -3.19 -2.14 -7.88
CA ALA A 130 -2.38 -2.78 -6.83
C ALA A 130 -1.47 -3.96 -7.27
N SER A 131 -1.38 -4.30 -8.56
CA SER A 131 -0.48 -5.36 -9.07
C SER A 131 1.00 -5.15 -8.72
N GLU A 132 1.44 -3.91 -8.61
CA GLU A 132 2.81 -3.56 -8.22
C GLU A 132 3.12 -3.82 -6.74
N LEU A 133 2.10 -3.94 -5.88
CA LEU A 133 2.31 -4.18 -4.45
C LEU A 133 2.94 -5.55 -4.18
N VAL A 134 2.77 -6.51 -5.11
CA VAL A 134 3.40 -7.82 -5.05
C VAL A 134 4.93 -7.73 -5.09
N LYS A 135 5.51 -6.62 -5.57
CA LYS A 135 6.97 -6.40 -5.59
C LYS A 135 7.53 -5.81 -4.29
N ILE A 136 6.67 -5.31 -3.40
CA ILE A 136 7.09 -4.76 -2.12
C ILE A 136 7.55 -5.94 -1.25
N PRO A 137 8.85 -6.04 -0.90
CA PRO A 137 9.40 -7.22 -0.22
C PRO A 137 8.68 -7.53 1.10
N GLU A 138 8.23 -6.49 1.80
CA GLU A 138 7.45 -6.63 3.02
C GLU A 138 6.14 -7.40 2.78
N ILE A 139 5.49 -7.19 1.62
CA ILE A 139 4.20 -7.82 1.26
C ILE A 139 4.42 -9.18 0.61
N SER A 140 5.46 -9.34 -0.23
CA SER A 140 5.72 -10.59 -0.95
C SER A 140 5.98 -11.79 -0.02
N GLY A 141 6.45 -11.55 1.20
CA GLY A 141 6.71 -12.57 2.21
C GLY A 141 5.55 -12.84 3.18
N MET A 142 4.44 -12.12 3.07
CA MET A 142 3.28 -12.28 3.95
C MET A 142 2.46 -13.53 3.60
N SER A 143 1.79 -14.11 4.60
CA SER A 143 0.71 -15.06 4.34
C SER A 143 -0.46 -14.36 3.62
N LEU A 144 -1.30 -15.12 2.91
CA LEU A 144 -2.45 -14.56 2.18
C LEU A 144 -3.35 -13.71 3.08
N GLU A 145 -3.66 -14.20 4.28
CA GLU A 145 -4.49 -13.50 5.26
C GLU A 145 -3.86 -12.19 5.72
N SER A 146 -2.56 -12.19 6.01
CA SER A 146 -1.83 -10.98 6.39
C SER A 146 -1.78 -9.96 5.25
N ALA A 147 -1.55 -10.42 4.02
CA ALA A 147 -1.56 -9.56 2.84
C ALA A 147 -2.94 -8.94 2.59
N LEU A 148 -4.01 -9.74 2.71
CA LEU A 148 -5.39 -9.26 2.56
C LEU A 148 -5.75 -8.26 3.67
N THR A 149 -5.39 -8.56 4.92
CA THR A 149 -5.62 -7.65 6.05
C THR A 149 -4.92 -6.32 5.83
N TYR A 150 -3.62 -6.36 5.49
CA TYR A 150 -2.86 -5.15 5.20
C TYR A 150 -3.48 -4.33 4.07
N MET A 151 -3.90 -4.99 2.98
CA MET A 151 -4.49 -4.32 1.83
C MET A 151 -5.86 -3.69 2.12
N LEU A 152 -6.78 -4.49 2.64
CA LEU A 152 -8.19 -4.14 2.68
C LEU A 152 -8.60 -3.44 3.98
N VAL A 153 -7.89 -3.73 5.08
CA VAL A 153 -8.11 -3.10 6.38
C VAL A 153 -7.17 -1.90 6.53
N ASP A 154 -5.85 -2.12 6.47
CA ASP A 154 -4.88 -1.08 6.84
C ASP A 154 -4.68 -0.01 5.74
N LEU A 155 -4.57 -0.43 4.47
CA LEU A 155 -4.30 0.45 3.34
C LEU A 155 -5.56 1.13 2.79
N MET A 156 -6.60 0.34 2.53
CA MET A 156 -7.81 0.81 1.86
C MET A 156 -8.92 1.23 2.84
N GLU A 157 -8.87 0.79 4.10
CA GLU A 157 -9.93 1.01 5.10
C GLU A 157 -11.34 0.65 4.55
N VAL A 158 -11.44 -0.47 3.83
CA VAL A 158 -12.69 -0.95 3.21
C VAL A 158 -13.40 -1.98 4.08
N ALA A 159 -12.66 -2.68 4.93
CA ALA A 159 -13.19 -3.66 5.87
C ALA A 159 -12.63 -3.42 7.27
N ASP A 160 -13.40 -3.78 8.30
CA ASP A 160 -12.94 -3.73 9.70
C ASP A 160 -12.08 -4.95 10.07
N SER A 161 -12.28 -6.09 9.39
CA SER A 161 -11.52 -7.32 9.60
C SER A 161 -11.68 -8.27 8.41
N ILE A 162 -10.74 -9.21 8.27
CA ILE A 162 -10.75 -10.26 7.25
C ILE A 162 -10.43 -11.58 7.90
N GLU A 163 -11.13 -12.63 7.46
CA GLU A 163 -10.86 -14.02 7.81
C GLU A 163 -10.78 -14.82 6.50
N VAL A 164 -9.73 -15.62 6.34
CA VAL A 164 -9.53 -16.46 5.16
C VAL A 164 -9.89 -17.90 5.51
N MET A 165 -11.02 -18.40 5.00
CA MET A 165 -11.31 -19.83 5.02
C MET A 165 -10.79 -20.48 3.74
N SER A 166 -9.86 -21.42 3.90
CA SER A 166 -9.49 -22.33 2.82
C SER A 166 -10.34 -23.59 2.94
N ASP A 167 -11.40 -23.71 2.13
CA ASP A 167 -12.09 -24.98 1.98
C ASP A 167 -11.12 -25.96 1.30
N GLY A 168 -10.62 -26.92 2.09
CA GLY A 168 -9.56 -27.82 1.68
C GLY A 168 -9.99 -28.78 0.57
N PHE A 169 -9.83 -28.37 -0.68
CA PHE A 169 -9.57 -29.19 -1.86
C PHE A 169 -8.75 -28.32 -2.81
N ILE A 170 -7.50 -28.68 -3.12
CA ILE A 170 -7.13 -29.39 -4.36
C ILE A 170 -5.82 -30.15 -4.09
N THR A 171 -5.82 -31.42 -4.48
CA THR A 171 -4.63 -32.27 -4.71
C THR A 171 -4.19 -32.15 -6.15
#